data_AF-A8G8N9-F1
#
_entry.id   AF-A8G8N9-F1
#
_cell.length_a   1.000
_cell.length_b   1.000
_cell.length_c   1.000
_cell.angle_alpha   90.00
_cell.angle_beta   90.00
_cell.angle_gamma   90.00
#
_symmetry.space_group_name_H-M   'P 1'
#
loop_
_entity.id
_entity.type
_entity.pdbx_description
1 polymer ?
#
loop_
_entity_poly.entity_id
_entity_poly.type
_entity_poly.pdbx_seq_one_letter_code
_entity_poly.pdbx_strand_id
1 'polypeptide(L)' 'MICSDKHEHQRQVETRKIDILGLTPPTRQSVLDHEYDTWESELCNIDTALTSPVLAVAMITERFLSKE' A
#
# COMPACT_ATOMS: atom_id res chain seq x y z
N MET A 1 -0.10 -5.70 -2.26
CA MET A 1 0.40 -4.34 -2.58
C MET A 1 1.74 -4.18 -1.90
N ILE A 2 2.73 -3.64 -2.59
CA ILE A 2 4.07 -3.36 -2.07
C ILE A 2 4.51 -1.96 -2.51
N CYS A 3 5.49 -1.36 -1.84
CA CYS A 3 6.21 -0.19 -2.32
C CYS A 3 7.70 -0.58 -2.34
N SER A 4 8.28 -0.77 -3.53
CA SER A 4 9.69 -1.19 -3.64
C SER A 4 10.67 -0.08 -3.25
N ASP A 5 10.25 1.18 -3.35
CA ASP A 5 11.03 2.34 -2.91
C ASP A 5 10.88 2.56 -1.40
N LYS A 6 11.90 2.13 -0.65
CA LYS A 6 11.96 2.26 0.82
C LYS A 6 12.05 3.72 1.29
N HIS A 7 12.59 4.62 0.48
CA HIS A 7 12.68 6.04 0.83
C HIS A 7 11.34 6.72 0.65
N GLU A 8 10.63 6.43 -0.44
CA GLU A 8 9.28 6.92 -0.62
C GLU A 8 8.32 6.34 0.45
N HIS A 9 8.45 5.06 0.76
CA HIS A 9 7.68 4.44 1.84
C HIS A 9 7.96 5.11 3.20
N GLN A 10 9.24 5.41 3.50
CA GLN A 10 9.62 6.18 4.69
C GLN A 10 8.91 7.54 4.73
N ARG A 11 9.09 8.30 3.64
CA ARG A 11 8.54 9.65 3.51
C ARG A 11 7.03 9.63 3.72
N GLN A 12 6.32 8.67 3.14
CA GLN A 12 4.88 8.55 3.30
C GLN A 12 4.47 8.32 4.74
N VAL A 13 5.13 7.40 5.47
CA VAL A 13 4.82 7.13 6.88
C VAL A 13 5.06 8.38 7.73
N GLU A 14 6.22 9.02 7.58
CA GLU A 14 6.64 10.15 8.41
C GLU A 14 5.87 11.45 8.12
N THR A 15 5.40 11.64 6.89
CA THR A 15 4.67 12.85 6.48
C THR A 15 3.14 12.67 6.48
N ARG A 16 2.64 11.48 6.83
CA ARG A 16 1.20 11.20 6.85
C ARG A 16 0.50 12.11 7.86
N LYS A 17 -0.34 12.99 7.35
CA LYS A 17 -1.28 13.75 8.19
C LYS A 17 -2.43 12.84 8.62
N ILE A 18 -2.69 12.82 9.92
CA ILE A 18 -3.88 12.20 10.50
C ILE A 18 -4.88 13.31 10.80
N ASP A 19 -6.08 13.15 10.26
CA ASP A 19 -7.23 14.04 10.41
C ASP A 19 -8.30 13.46 11.35
N ILE A 20 -8.01 12.31 11.98
CA ILE A 20 -8.90 11.63 12.91
C ILE A 20 -8.47 11.93 14.35
N LEU A 21 -9.38 12.50 15.14
CA LEU A 21 -9.13 12.86 16.53
C LEU A 21 -8.81 11.62 17.39
N GLY A 22 -7.76 11.72 18.22
CA GLY A 22 -7.37 10.66 19.15
C GLY A 22 -6.54 9.54 18.53
N LEU A 23 -6.27 9.56 17.23
CA LEU A 23 -5.37 8.59 16.59
C LEU A 23 -3.92 9.10 16.56
N THR A 24 -3.00 8.24 16.99
CA THR A 24 -1.55 8.47 16.88
C THR A 24 -1.03 7.80 15.60
N PRO A 25 -0.25 8.51 14.76
CA PRO A 25 0.33 7.88 13.57
C PRO A 25 1.36 6.81 13.95
N PRO A 26 1.52 5.77 13.12
CA PRO A 26 2.56 4.78 13.33
C PRO A 26 3.95 5.42 13.19
N THR A 27 4.92 4.90 13.94
CA THR A 27 6.34 5.25 13.74
C THR A 27 6.92 4.42 12.60
N ARG A 28 7.98 4.92 11.96
CA ARG A 28 8.75 4.13 10.96
C ARG A 28 9.11 2.74 11.49
N GLN A 29 9.58 2.66 12.74
CA GLN A 29 9.97 1.39 13.36
C GLN A 29 8.77 0.45 13.50
N SER A 30 7.62 0.94 13.97
CA SER A 30 6.41 0.11 14.09
C SER A 30 5.89 -0.43 12.75
N VAL A 31 6.17 0.26 11.63
CA VAL A 31 5.84 -0.23 10.29
C VAL A 31 6.81 -1.32 9.84
N LEU A 32 8.11 -1.17 10.14
CA LEU A 32 9.13 -2.17 9.79
C LEU A 32 8.99 -3.46 10.60
N ASP A 33 8.57 -3.34 11.86
CA ASP A 33 8.39 -4.47 12.77
C ASP A 33 7.03 -5.17 12.57
N HIS A 34 6.20 -4.68 11.65
CA HIS A 34 4.90 -5.28 11.39
C HIS A 34 5.05 -6.62 10.67
N GLU A 35 4.63 -7.69 11.33
CA GLU A 35 4.56 -9.02 10.73
C GLU A 35 3.31 -9.14 9.86
N TYR A 36 3.51 -9.44 8.58
CA TYR A 36 2.42 -9.69 7.64
C TYR A 36 2.31 -11.19 7.37
N ASP A 37 1.12 -11.74 7.56
CA ASP A 37 0.81 -13.10 7.14
C ASP A 37 0.71 -13.21 5.62
N THR A 38 1.08 -14.38 5.10
CA THR A 38 0.92 -14.70 3.68
C THR A 38 -0.52 -15.00 3.35
N TRP A 39 -0.96 -14.58 2.16
CA TRP A 39 -2.27 -14.95 1.64
C TRP A 39 -2.21 -16.30 0.92
N GLU A 40 -3.21 -17.14 1.16
CA GLU A 40 -3.33 -18.47 0.53
C GLU A 40 -3.76 -18.43 -0.95
N SER A 41 -4.24 -17.28 -1.43
CA SER A 41 -4.80 -17.12 -2.78
C SER A 41 -3.92 -16.27 -3.68
N GLU A 42 -4.05 -16.45 -5.01
CA GLU A 42 -3.36 -15.60 -5.98
C GLU A 42 -3.69 -14.12 -5.81
N LEU A 43 -2.65 -13.33 -5.52
CA LEU A 43 -2.77 -11.91 -5.28
C LEU A 43 -2.62 -11.08 -6.55
N CYS A 44 -3.37 -9.98 -6.62
CA CYS A 44 -2.98 -8.85 -7.44
C CYS A 44 -1.88 -8.08 -6.70
N ASN A 45 -0.63 -8.25 -7.15
CA ASN A 45 0.48 -7.50 -6.61
C ASN A 45 0.65 -6.20 -7.43
N ILE A 46 0.58 -5.08 -6.74
CA ILE A 46 0.78 -3.74 -7.29
C ILE A 46 1.91 -3.12 -6.50
N ASP A 47 2.95 -2.68 -7.22
CA ASP A 47 4.02 -1.87 -6.67
C ASP A 47 3.68 -0.39 -6.79
N THR A 48 3.38 0.26 -5.67
CA THR A 48 2.96 1.66 -5.64
C THR A 48 4.10 2.65 -5.86
N ALA A 49 5.37 2.21 -5.80
CA ALA A 49 6.49 3.05 -6.21
C ALA A 49 6.54 3.26 -7.73
N LEU A 50 6.06 2.26 -8.48
CA LEU A 50 6.13 2.22 -9.94
C LEU A 50 4.78 2.44 -10.61
N THR A 51 3.69 2.25 -9.87
CA THR A 51 2.32 2.30 -10.39
C THR A 51 1.61 3.53 -9.87
N SER A 52 1.19 4.40 -10.78
CA SER A 52 0.34 5.54 -10.41
C SER A 52 -1.03 5.08 -9.93
N PRO A 53 -1.74 5.89 -9.12
CA PRO A 53 -3.09 5.52 -8.66
C PRO A 53 -4.06 5.21 -9.80
N VAL A 54 -4.00 5.96 -10.91
CA VAL A 54 -4.87 5.76 -12.08
C VAL A 54 -4.59 4.40 -12.74
N LEU A 55 -3.32 4.04 -12.91
CA LEU A 55 -2.95 2.75 -13.49
C LEU A 55 -3.31 1.59 -12.56
N ALA A 56 -3.11 1.75 -11.25
CA ALA A 56 -3.51 0.75 -10.26
C ALA A 56 -5.01 0.47 -10.31
N VAL A 57 -5.85 1.51 -10.39
CA VAL A 57 -7.31 1.37 -10.52
C VAL A 57 -7.68 0.62 -11.80
N ALA A 58 -7.04 0.95 -12.93
CA ALA A 58 -7.26 0.25 -14.20
C ALA A 58 -6.91 -1.25 -14.08
N MET A 59 -5.74 -1.58 -13.53
CA MET A 59 -5.28 -2.97 -13.32
C MET A 59 -6.24 -3.77 -12.43
N ILE A 60 -6.72 -3.18 -11.34
CA ILE A 60 -7.67 -3.82 -10.42
C ILE A 60 -9.01 -4.06 -11.15
N THR A 61 -9.48 -3.06 -11.89
CA THR A 61 -10.74 -3.14 -12.64
C THR A 61 -10.67 -4.22 -13.71
N GLU A 62 -9.60 -4.26 -14.50
CA GLU A 62 -9.38 -5.28 -15.52
C GLU A 62 -9.33 -6.69 -14.92
N ARG A 63 -8.60 -6.87 -13.81
CA ARG A 63 -8.42 -8.19 -13.21
C ARG A 63 -9.68 -8.76 -12.57
N PHE A 64 -10.51 -7.91 -11.95
CA PHE A 64 -11.59 -8.38 -11.07
C PHE A 64 -13.00 -7.98 -11.53
N LEU A 65 -13.14 -6.96 -12.36
CA LEU A 65 -14.43 -6.44 -12.80
C LEU A 65 -14.67 -6.66 -14.30
N SER A 66 -13.63 -6.87 -15.11
CA SER A 66 -13.77 -7.29 -16.51
C SER A 66 -13.97 -8.80 -16.61
N LYS A 67 -15.12 -9.28 -16.12
CA LYS A 67 -15.70 -10.55 -16.53
C LYS A 67 -17.03 -10.26 -17.23
N GLU A 68 -16.99 -10.26 -18.55
CA GLU A 68 -18.05 -10.83 -19.38
C GLU A 68 -17.50 -12.09 -20.07
#